data_AF-A0A2S9DQU5-F1
#
_entry.id   AF-A0A2S9DQU5-F1
#
_cell.length_a   1.000
_cell.length_b   1.000
_cell.length_c   1.000
_cell.angle_alpha   90.00
_cell.angle_beta   90.00
_cell.angle_gamma   90.00
#
_symmetry.space_group_name_H-M   'P 1'
#
loop_
_entity.id
_entity.type
_entity.pdbx_description
1 polymer ?
#
loop_
_entity_poly.entity_id
_entity_poly.type
_entity_poly.pdbx_seq_one_letter_code
_entity_poly.pdbx_strand_id
1 'polypeptide(L)'
;MNRCVRHLAALALGLALAPLAQAQNLPGRSDYGPIHRANPNSMQGTQPNAPAVRSIQPVPANPRPTLENGGIGNRYPKQEAAPSRPATAPKAPTYDANGNRR
;
A
#
# COMPACT_ATOMS: atom_id res chain seq x y z
N MET A 1 0.17 -25.92 69.89
CA MET A 1 0.83 -26.15 68.58
C MET A 1 2.08 -25.31 68.50
N ASN A 2 3.24 -25.94 68.28
CA ASN A 2 4.56 -25.31 68.37
C ASN A 2 4.77 -24.30 67.22
N ARG A 3 5.28 -23.11 67.54
CA ARG A 3 5.45 -21.99 66.58
C ARG A 3 6.28 -22.39 65.35
N CYS A 4 7.28 -23.24 65.54
CA CYS A 4 8.11 -23.80 64.47
C CYS A 4 7.29 -24.60 63.44
N VAL A 5 6.37 -25.44 63.91
CA VAL A 5 5.50 -26.27 63.05
C VAL A 5 4.58 -25.40 62.20
N ARG A 6 4.12 -24.26 62.73
CA ARG A 6 3.28 -23.31 61.98
C ARG A 6 4.06 -22.62 60.85
N HIS A 7 5.32 -22.25 61.09
CA HIS A 7 6.15 -21.63 60.05
C HIS A 7 6.53 -22.62 58.94
N LEU A 8 6.85 -23.86 59.31
CA LEU A 8 7.12 -24.93 58.33
C LEU A 8 5.89 -25.25 57.49
N ALA A 9 4.70 -25.30 58.10
CA ALA A 9 3.46 -25.50 57.37
C ALA A 9 3.16 -24.35 56.39
N ALA A 10 3.39 -23.10 56.80
CA ALA A 10 3.21 -21.94 55.92
C ALA A 10 4.19 -21.93 54.74
N LEU A 11 5.44 -22.31 54.96
CA LEU A 11 6.47 -22.39 53.91
C LEU A 11 6.17 -23.52 52.93
N ALA A 12 5.80 -24.70 53.43
CA ALA A 12 5.39 -25.83 52.59
C ALA A 12 4.15 -25.49 51.74
N LEU A 13 3.17 -24.79 52.34
CA LEU A 13 1.98 -24.34 51.61
C LEU A 13 2.32 -23.30 50.54
N GLY A 14 3.22 -22.36 50.82
CA GLY A 14 3.68 -21.37 49.85
C GLY A 14 4.41 -22.01 48.65
N LEU A 15 5.28 -22.99 48.89
CA LEU A 15 5.96 -23.73 47.84
C LEU A 15 5.01 -24.61 47.01
N ALA A 16 3.98 -25.20 47.64
CA ALA A 16 2.97 -25.99 46.95
C ALA A 16 2.05 -25.15 46.05
N LEU A 17 1.80 -23.89 46.41
CA LEU A 17 0.94 -22.97 45.66
C LEU A 17 1.68 -22.13 44.61
N ALA A 18 3.01 -21.97 44.73
CA ALA A 18 3.84 -21.24 43.77
C ALA A 18 3.70 -21.68 42.29
N PRO A 19 3.58 -22.98 41.93
CA PRO A 19 3.46 -23.39 40.53
C PRO A 19 2.10 -23.04 39.88
N LEU A 20 1.05 -22.71 40.65
CA LEU A 20 -0.25 -22.33 40.11
C LEU A 20 -0.32 -20.88 39.60
N ALA A 21 0.66 -20.05 39.94
CA ALA A 21 0.71 -18.63 39.55
C ALA A 21 1.41 -18.39 38.19
N GLN A 22 1.90 -19.44 37.53
CA GLN A 22 2.56 -19.33 36.22
C GLN A 22 1.52 -19.52 35.11
N ALA A 23 0.73 -18.48 34.83
CA ALA A 23 0.02 -18.38 33.55
C ALA A 23 1.07 -18.13 32.46
N GLN A 24 1.68 -19.21 31.98
CA GLN A 24 2.63 -19.17 30.87
C GLN A 24 1.87 -18.86 29.57
N ASN A 25 1.83 -17.58 29.19
CA ASN A 25 1.58 -17.25 27.79
C ASN A 25 2.79 -17.73 26.99
N LEU A 26 2.66 -18.92 26.40
CA LEU A 26 3.61 -19.46 25.44
C LEU A 26 3.62 -18.55 24.19
N PRO A 27 4.79 -18.16 23.66
CA PRO A 27 4.85 -17.56 22.34
C PRO A 27 4.36 -18.58 21.30
N GLY A 28 3.21 -18.29 20.68
CA GLY A 28 2.56 -19.17 19.71
C GLY A 28 1.23 -19.80 20.16
N ARG A 29 0.75 -19.52 21.38
CA ARG A 29 -0.65 -19.83 21.73
C ARG A 29 -1.56 -18.92 20.91
N SER A 30 -2.30 -19.49 19.96
CA SER A 30 -3.34 -18.74 19.30
C SER A 30 -4.64 -18.82 20.10
N ASP A 31 -5.05 -17.70 20.67
CA ASP A 31 -6.34 -17.54 21.33
C ASP A 31 -7.48 -17.41 20.30
N TYR A 32 -7.51 -18.27 19.28
CA TYR A 32 -8.55 -18.29 18.24
C TYR A 32 -9.83 -18.94 18.78
N GLY A 33 -10.37 -18.42 19.87
CA GLY A 33 -11.79 -18.62 20.21
C GLY A 33 -12.66 -17.67 19.38
N PRO A 34 -13.94 -17.98 19.15
CA PRO A 34 -14.89 -17.02 18.61
C PRO A 34 -14.86 -15.75 19.48
N ILE A 35 -14.56 -14.61 18.89
CA ILE A 35 -14.56 -13.34 19.62
C ILE A 35 -16.02 -13.03 20.00
N HIS A 36 -16.35 -13.19 21.28
CA HIS A 36 -17.67 -12.89 21.82
C HIS A 36 -17.85 -11.37 21.87
N ARG A 37 -18.61 -10.82 20.92
CA ARG A 37 -18.88 -9.39 20.84
C ARG A 37 -20.22 -9.08 21.50
N ALA A 38 -20.26 -8.08 22.39
CA ALA A 38 -21.51 -7.53 22.91
C ALA A 38 -22.37 -6.87 21.81
N ASN A 39 -21.72 -6.39 20.75
CA ASN A 39 -22.36 -5.83 19.56
C ASN A 39 -21.91 -6.62 18.32
N PRO A 40 -22.84 -7.29 17.60
CA PRO A 40 -22.52 -8.04 16.38
C PRO A 40 -21.74 -7.24 15.33
N ASN A 41 -21.99 -5.92 15.24
CA ASN A 41 -21.41 -5.03 14.24
C ASN A 41 -20.07 -4.40 14.65
N SER A 42 -19.58 -4.61 15.88
CA SER A 42 -18.30 -4.03 16.30
C SER A 42 -17.12 -4.76 15.65
N MET A 43 -16.21 -4.04 15.01
CA MET A 43 -14.99 -4.60 14.40
C MET A 43 -13.76 -4.51 15.32
N GLN A 44 -13.90 -3.92 16.51
CA GLN A 44 -12.80 -3.75 17.47
C GLN A 44 -12.16 -5.11 17.81
N GLY A 45 -10.82 -5.20 17.67
CA GLY A 45 -10.06 -6.42 17.96
C GLY A 45 -10.17 -7.54 16.90
N THR A 46 -10.90 -7.32 15.80
CA THR A 46 -11.05 -8.31 14.71
C THR A 46 -10.61 -7.81 13.36
N GLN A 47 -10.34 -6.50 13.25
CA GLN A 47 -9.80 -5.97 12.03
C GLN A 47 -8.35 -6.47 11.92
N PRO A 48 -7.99 -7.19 10.84
CA PRO A 48 -6.61 -7.58 10.61
C PRO A 48 -5.75 -6.31 10.55
N ASN A 49 -4.67 -6.28 11.33
CA ASN A 49 -3.72 -5.17 11.32
C ASN A 49 -2.83 -5.17 10.06
N ALA A 50 -2.88 -6.25 9.27
CA ALA A 50 -2.16 -6.33 8.02
C ALA A 50 -2.91 -5.54 6.94
N PRO A 51 -2.21 -4.71 6.14
CA PRO A 51 -2.82 -4.05 5.00
C PRO A 51 -3.37 -5.08 4.01
N ALA A 52 -4.54 -4.79 3.43
CA ALA A 52 -5.17 -5.66 2.45
C ALA A 52 -4.23 -5.86 1.25
N VAL A 53 -3.89 -7.11 0.95
CA VAL A 53 -3.13 -7.47 -0.25
C VAL A 53 -4.00 -7.17 -1.47
N ARG A 54 -3.72 -6.06 -2.15
CA ARG A 54 -4.36 -5.75 -3.43
C ARG A 54 -3.77 -6.67 -4.48
N SER A 55 -4.60 -7.56 -5.04
CA SER A 55 -4.22 -8.35 -6.21
C SER A 55 -3.88 -7.43 -7.39
N ILE A 56 -3.03 -7.95 -8.29
CA ILE A 56 -2.52 -7.36 -9.54
C ILE A 56 -3.45 -6.26 -10.08
N GLN A 57 -2.95 -5.03 -10.20
CA GLN A 57 -3.63 -3.98 -10.95
C GLN A 57 -3.76 -4.47 -12.40
N PRO A 58 -4.97 -4.58 -12.96
CA PRO A 58 -5.13 -4.88 -14.37
C PRO A 58 -4.44 -3.77 -15.16
N VAL A 59 -3.56 -4.15 -16.09
CA VAL A 59 -3.03 -3.19 -17.07
C VAL A 59 -4.24 -2.57 -17.79
N PRO A 60 -4.27 -1.25 -18.00
CA PRO A 60 -5.34 -0.61 -18.75
C PRO A 60 -5.52 -1.32 -20.08
N ALA A 61 -6.74 -1.78 -20.36
CA ALA A 61 -7.05 -2.38 -21.64
C ALA A 61 -6.87 -1.32 -22.73
N ASN A 62 -6.21 -1.69 -23.83
CA ASN A 62 -6.13 -0.81 -24.99
C ASN A 62 -7.56 -0.48 -25.47
N PRO A 63 -7.85 0.78 -25.80
CA PRO A 63 -9.14 1.17 -26.36
C PRO A 63 -9.46 0.32 -27.59
N ARG A 64 -10.74 -0.08 -27.72
CA ARG A 64 -11.17 -0.79 -28.93
C ARG A 64 -10.93 0.12 -30.15
N PRO A 65 -10.48 -0.45 -31.28
CA PRO A 65 -10.45 0.28 -32.55
C PRO A 65 -11.86 0.76 -32.89
N THR A 66 -12.06 2.08 -32.89
CA THR A 66 -13.31 2.70 -33.32
C THR A 66 -13.07 3.63 -34.51
N LEU A 67 -14.15 4.14 -35.09
CA LEU A 67 -14.09 5.02 -36.26
C LEU A 67 -13.51 6.38 -35.86
N GLU A 68 -13.91 6.90 -34.70
CA GLU A 68 -13.45 8.16 -34.12
C GLU A 68 -11.97 8.14 -33.71
N ASN A 69 -11.50 7.03 -33.13
CA ASN A 69 -10.09 6.83 -32.78
C ASN A 69 -9.22 6.44 -33.98
N GLY A 70 -9.85 6.15 -35.12
CA GLY A 70 -9.16 5.84 -36.36
C GLY A 70 -8.52 4.47 -36.44
N GLY A 71 -8.86 3.58 -35.50
CA GLY A 71 -8.41 2.19 -35.50
C GLY A 71 -9.18 1.33 -36.51
N ILE A 72 -10.36 1.77 -36.96
CA ILE A 72 -11.07 1.16 -38.09
C ILE A 72 -10.63 1.90 -39.36
N GLY A 73 -9.91 1.22 -40.25
CA GLY A 73 -9.30 1.76 -41.47
C GLY A 73 -10.25 2.31 -42.55
N ASN A 74 -11.53 2.52 -42.23
CA ASN A 74 -12.56 2.99 -43.15
C ASN A 74 -12.75 4.52 -43.11
N ARG A 75 -11.77 5.27 -42.59
CA ARG A 75 -11.84 6.74 -42.57
C ARG A 75 -11.57 7.29 -43.96
N TYR A 76 -12.32 8.33 -44.35
CA TYR A 76 -11.92 9.20 -45.44
C TYR A 76 -10.52 9.77 -45.15
N PRO A 77 -9.70 10.05 -46.19
CA PRO A 77 -8.43 10.72 -46.02
C PRO A 77 -8.65 11.98 -45.17
N LYS A 78 -8.12 11.99 -43.94
CA LYS A 78 -8.01 13.24 -43.19
C LYS A 78 -7.14 14.14 -44.05
N GLN A 79 -7.62 15.36 -44.34
CA GLN A 79 -6.79 16.38 -44.94
C GLN A 79 -5.50 16.43 -44.11
N GLU A 80 -4.39 16.01 -44.72
CA GLU A 80 -3.07 16.16 -44.14
C GLU A 80 -2.96 17.64 -43.78
N ALA A 81 -2.66 17.92 -42.51
CA ALA A 81 -2.50 19.29 -42.06
C ALA A 81 -1.61 20.02 -43.05
N ALA A 82 -2.05 21.20 -43.50
CA ALA A 82 -1.36 21.96 -44.53
C ALA A 82 0.15 21.98 -44.23
N PRO A 83 1.01 21.72 -45.23
CA PRO A 83 2.44 21.58 -45.01
C PRO A 83 2.95 22.80 -44.25
N SER A 84 3.63 22.54 -43.13
CA SER A 84 4.18 23.60 -42.29
C SER A 84 5.06 24.51 -43.15
N ARG A 85 4.83 25.83 -43.07
CA ARG A 85 5.60 26.83 -43.81
C ARG A 85 7.09 26.63 -43.48
N PRO A 86 7.99 26.61 -44.48
CA PRO A 86 9.42 26.56 -44.23
C PRO A 86 9.83 27.66 -43.24
N ALA A 87 10.51 27.28 -42.16
CA ALA A 87 11.00 28.24 -41.19
C ALA A 87 12.07 29.11 -41.84
N THR A 88 11.82 30.42 -41.96
CA THR A 88 12.88 31.37 -42.30
C THR A 88 13.80 31.46 -41.08
N ALA A 89 14.98 30.86 -41.15
CA ALA A 89 16.00 31.07 -40.14
C ALA A 89 16.37 32.57 -40.09
N PRO A 90 16.40 33.22 -38.91
CA PRO A 90 16.84 34.60 -38.82
C PRO A 90 18.31 34.68 -39.25
N LYS A 91 18.57 35.37 -40.37
CA LYS A 91 19.93 35.64 -40.83
C LYS A 91 20.58 36.61 -39.85
N ALA A 92 21.74 36.24 -39.31
CA ALA A 92 22.52 37.15 -38.46
C ALA A 92 22.93 38.39 -39.28
N PRO A 93 22.90 39.59 -38.67
CA PRO A 93 23.40 40.79 -39.32
C PRO A 93 24.84 40.62 -39.77
N THR A 94 25.12 41.04 -41.01
CA THR A 94 26.47 41.13 -41.52
C THR A 94 27.04 42.49 -41.12
N TYR A 95 28.15 42.48 -40.39
CA TYR A 95 28.87 43.69 -40.01
C TYR A 95 30.08 43.87 -40.92
N ASP A 96 30.40 45.10 -41.29
CA ASP A 96 31.65 45.41 -41.98
C ASP A 96 32.85 45.41 -41.04
N ALA A 97 34.06 45.58 -41.57
CA ALA A 97 35.31 45.59 -40.79
C ALA A 97 35.36 46.70 -39.72
N ASN A 98 34.48 47.70 -39.80
CA ASN A 98 34.36 48.80 -38.86
C ASN A 98 33.25 48.57 -37.82
N GLY A 99 32.57 47.42 -37.86
CA GLY A 99 31.50 47.06 -36.92
C GLY A 99 30.13 47.65 -37.26
N ASN A 100 29.96 48.25 -38.44
CA ASN A 100 28.68 48.80 -38.88
C ASN A 100 27.84 47.73 -39.60
N ARG A 101 26.53 47.72 -39.34
CA ARG A 101 25.58 46.79 -39.96
C ARG A 101 25.41 47.16 -41.44
N ARG A 102 25.63 46.20 -42.34
CA ARG A 102 25.36 46.35 -43.78
C ARG A 102 23.90 46.07 -44.12
#